data_AF-A0A535KA94-F1
#
_entry.id   AF-A0A535KA94-F1
#
_cell.length_a   1.000
_cell.length_b   1.000
_cell.length_c   1.000
_cell.angle_alpha   90.00
_cell.angle_beta   90.00
_cell.angle_gamma   90.00
#
_symmetry.space_group_name_H-M   'P 1'
#
loop_
_entity.id
_entity.type
_entity.pdbx_description
1 polymer ?
#
loop_
_entity_poly.entity_id
_entity_poly.type
_entity_poly.pdbx_seq_one_letter_code
_entity_poly.pdbx_strand_id
1 'polypeptide(L)' 'MVIQGWEEGVPGMAVGGTRRLVIPPNLAYGDRGVANASGVYVVPPNTTLVFIVQLVSDAGAA' A
#
# COMPACT_ATOMS: atom_id res chain seq x y z
N MET A 1 2.17 -11.27 1.81
CA MET A 1 3.01 -10.28 1.11
C MET A 1 2.24 -8.97 1.03
N VAL A 2 2.95 -7.85 1.13
CA VAL A 2 2.41 -6.50 0.93
C VAL A 2 2.47 -6.13 -0.57
N ILE A 3 1.82 -5.04 -0.96
CA ILE A 3 1.93 -4.52 -2.34
C ILE A 3 3.28 -3.82 -2.55
N GLN A 4 3.82 -3.92 -3.76
CA GLN A 4 5.14 -3.36 -4.09
C GLN A 4 5.24 -1.85 -3.80
N GLY A 5 4.16 -1.10 -4.02
CA GLY A 5 4.14 0.34 -3.71
C GLY A 5 4.33 0.68 -2.23
N TRP A 6 4.07 -0.25 -1.30
CA TRP A 6 4.45 -0.08 0.10
C TRP A 6 5.92 -0.43 0.34
N GLU A 7 6.43 -1.47 -0.32
CA GLU A 7 7.85 -1.84 -0.24
C GLU A 7 8.76 -0.70 -0.74
N GLU A 8 8.32 0.04 -1.76
CA GLU A 8 9.04 1.22 -2.26
C GLU A 8 8.72 2.50 -1.45
N GLY A 9 7.47 2.64 -0.99
CA GLY A 9 6.96 3.89 -0.44
C GLY A 9 7.17 4.08 1.06
N VAL A 10 7.40 3.02 1.84
CA VAL A 10 7.56 3.08 3.30
C VAL A 10 9.01 3.25 3.77
N PRO A 11 10.03 2.64 3.13
CA PRO A 11 11.42 2.83 3.55
C PRO A 11 11.83 4.31 3.62
N GLY A 12 12.67 4.62 4.61
CA GLY A 12 13.15 5.97 4.87
C GLY A 12 12.12 6.91 5.52
N MET A 13 10.96 6.42 5.96
CA MET A 13 10.08 7.18 6.85
C MET A 13 10.69 7.27 8.26
N ALA A 14 10.55 8.43 8.91
CA ALA A 14 10.89 8.60 10.32
C ALA A 14 9.73 8.10 11.22
N VAL A 15 10.05 7.53 12.38
CA VAL A 15 9.05 7.15 13.39
C VAL A 15 8.25 8.38 13.80
N GLY A 16 6.93 8.24 13.87
CA GLY A 16 5.97 9.32 14.07
C GLY A 16 5.61 10.09 12.80
N GLY A 17 6.33 9.91 11.70
CA GLY A 17 6.09 10.59 10.43
C GLY A 17 4.87 10.07 9.67
N THR A 18 4.24 10.96 8.91
CA THR A 18 3.12 10.64 8.01
C THR A 18 3.50 10.86 6.55
N ARG A 19 3.07 9.97 5.66
CA ARG A 19 3.33 10.04 4.21
C ARG A 19 2.06 9.70 3.42
N ARG A 20 1.78 10.48 2.36
CA ARG A 20 0.77 10.12 1.36
C ARG A 20 1.42 9.31 0.24
N LEU A 21 0.95 8.10 0.03
CA LEU A 21 1.37 7.24 -1.08
C LEU A 21 0.25 7.19 -2.14
N VAL A 22 0.59 7.52 -3.38
CA VAL A 22 -0.26 7.33 -4.55
C VAL A 22 0.35 6.21 -5.37
N ILE A 23 -0.30 5.05 -5.38
CA ILE A 23 0.26 3.81 -5.89
C ILE A 23 -0.48 3.42 -7.17
N PRO A 24 0.17 3.52 -8.35
CA PRO A 24 -0.44 3.11 -9.60
C PRO A 24 -0.69 1.59 -9.62
N PRO A 25 -1.59 1.09 -10.51
CA PRO A 25 -2.06 -0.29 -10.44
C PRO A 25 -0.96 -1.35 -10.55
N ASN A 26 0.07 -1.07 -11.35
CA ASN A 26 1.23 -1.96 -11.55
C ASN A 26 2.07 -2.16 -10.28
N LEU A 27 1.97 -1.25 -9.30
CA LEU A 27 2.60 -1.37 -7.98
C LEU A 27 1.59 -1.78 -6.88
N ALA A 28 0.34 -2.04 -7.26
CA ALA A 28 -0.76 -2.43 -6.39
C ALA A 28 -1.26 -3.84 -6.75
N TYR A 29 -2.55 -3.99 -7.09
CA TYR A 29 -3.19 -5.28 -7.40
C TYR A 29 -3.32 -5.57 -8.91
N GLY A 30 -2.73 -4.72 -9.76
CA GLY A 30 -2.69 -4.89 -11.21
C GLY A 30 -4.07 -5.08 -11.84
N ASP A 31 -4.12 -5.92 -12.86
CA ASP A 31 -5.32 -6.34 -13.58
C ASP A 31 -6.18 -7.37 -12.80
N ARG A 32 -5.65 -7.93 -11.71
CA ARG A 32 -6.36 -8.91 -10.89
C ARG A 32 -7.36 -8.25 -9.94
N GLY A 33 -7.02 -7.09 -9.39
CA GLY A 33 -7.80 -6.46 -8.32
C GLY A 33 -7.88 -7.34 -7.05
N VAL A 34 -8.86 -7.06 -6.19
CA VAL A 34 -9.17 -7.83 -4.98
C VAL A 34 -10.68 -8.03 -4.91
N ALA A 35 -11.13 -9.28 -4.95
CA ALA A 35 -12.51 -9.65 -4.71
C ALA A 35 -12.68 -10.27 -3.33
N ASN A 36 -13.83 -10.04 -2.69
CA ASN A 36 -14.22 -10.76 -1.48
C ASN A 36 -14.70 -12.18 -1.81
N ALA A 37 -15.05 -12.96 -0.79
CA ALA A 37 -15.48 -14.36 -0.94
C ALA A 37 -16.72 -14.54 -1.82
N SER A 38 -17.55 -13.50 -1.99
CA SER A 38 -18.74 -13.51 -2.84
C SER A 38 -18.45 -13.12 -4.29
N GLY A 39 -17.18 -12.89 -4.65
CA GLY A 39 -16.76 -12.47 -5.99
C GLY A 39 -16.95 -10.98 -6.27
N VAL A 40 -17.30 -10.16 -5.27
CA VAL A 40 -17.45 -8.71 -5.43
C VAL A 40 -16.09 -8.05 -5.25
N TYR A 41 -15.67 -7.25 -6.23
CA TYR A 41 -14.44 -6.47 -6.15
C TYR A 41 -14.50 -5.43 -5.03
N VAL A 42 -13.63 -5.59 -4.03
CA VAL A 42 -13.34 -4.57 -3.02
C VAL A 42 -12.32 -3.57 -3.57
N VAL A 43 -11.40 -4.04 -4.42
CA VAL A 43 -10.53 -3.20 -5.25
C VAL A 43 -10.67 -3.66 -6.69
N PRO A 44 -11.28 -2.87 -7.58
CA PRO A 44 -11.39 -3.25 -8.99
C PRO A 44 -10.01 -3.41 -9.65
N PRO A 45 -9.91 -4.23 -10.72
CA PRO A 45 -8.76 -4.23 -11.61
C PRO A 45 -8.32 -2.84 -12.05
N ASN A 46 -7.01 -2.64 -12.24
CA ASN A 46 -6.41 -1.41 -12.76
C ASN A 46 -6.71 -0.15 -11.94
N THR A 47 -6.95 -0.30 -10.63
CA THR A 47 -7.25 0.82 -9.72
C THR A 47 -5.97 1.42 -9.12
N THR A 48 -5.86 2.75 -9.14
CA THR A 48 -4.83 3.49 -8.38
C THR A 48 -5.26 3.60 -6.93
N LEU A 49 -4.36 3.32 -5.99
CA LEU A 49 -4.63 3.39 -4.55
C LEU A 49 -3.99 4.63 -3.95
N VAL A 50 -4.70 5.26 -3.01
CA VAL A 50 -4.17 6.40 -2.24
C VAL A 50 -4.21 6.05 -0.76
N PHE A 51 -3.04 6.09 -0.12
CA PHE A 51 -2.89 5.80 1.31
C PHE A 51 -2.32 7.00 2.05
N ILE A 52 -2.74 7.16 3.30
CA ILE A 52 -2.05 7.98 4.30
C ILE A 52 -1.44 7.01 5.30
N VAL A 53 -0.13 6.94 5.35
CA VAL A 53 0.62 6.02 6.19
C VAL A 53 1.26 6.80 7.32
N GLN A 54 1.12 6.33 8.56
CA GLN A 54 1.85 6.83 9.71
C GLN A 54 2.78 5.72 10.21
N LEU A 55 4.08 6.02 10.33
CA LEU A 55 5.02 5.08 10.94
C LEU A 55 4.92 5.20 12.46
N VAL A 56 4.46 4.14 13.13
CA VAL A 56 4.21 4.18 14.59
C VAL A 56 5.44 3.78 15.39
N SER A 57 6.19 2.77 14.93
CA SER A 57 7.42 2.31 15.54
C SER A 57 8.31 1.65 14.49
N ASP A 58 9.62 1.66 14.73
CA ASP A 58 10.60 0.92 13.95
C ASP A 58 11.40 0.04 14.91
N ALA A 59 11.27 -1.27 14.76
CA ALA A 59 11.99 -2.24 15.58
C ALA A 59 13.48 -2.35 15.20
N GLY A 60 13.91 -1.69 14.12
CA GLY A 60 15.30 -1.65 13.63
C GLY A 60 16.07 -0.38 13.96
N ALA A 61 15.45 0.62 14.60
CA ALA A 61 16.14 1.81 15.08
C ALA A 61 16.80 1.51 16.45
N ALA A 62 18.14 1.41 16.45
CA ALA A 62 18.96 1.34 17.66
C ALA A 62 19.06 2.70 18.36
#